data_AF-A0A928D5I4-F1
#
_entry.id   AF-A0A928D5I4-F1
#
_cell.length_a   1.000
_cell.length_b   1.000
_cell.length_c   1.000
_cell.angle_alpha   90.00
_cell.angle_beta   90.00
_cell.angle_gamma   90.00
#
_symmetry.space_group_name_H-M   'P 1'
#
loop_
_entity.id
_entity.type
_entity.pdbx_description
1 polymer ?
#
loop_
_entity_poly.entity_id
_entity_poly.type
_entity_poly.pdbx_seq_one_letter_code
_entity_poly.pdbx_strand_id
1 'polypeptide(L)'
;MDWSFRQNWDEFTWSREIRKDEMRISGYFRALPTCLDLPGEDEMIFKRLMSQPELVPTGVKDPMRMLKSEFEQFENEAEWDEERRDVRKRNTFEAVRKVENLAKEWVVATAGADRRSMPTALKVTCLFGKLLSRIYNFEETDPEDDTSALRIGLLKYMLRDISELKEALNNCSGCTGGHFREESLSEALAFVREIILDKLKTLREKA
;
A
#
# COMPACT_ATOMS: atom_id res chain seq x y z
N MET A 1 -20.36 6.28 -7.00
CA MET A 1 -19.54 7.30 -7.69
C MET A 1 -19.29 6.79 -9.10
N ASP A 2 -19.40 7.61 -10.14
CA ASP A 2 -19.14 7.16 -11.52
C ASP A 2 -17.63 7.17 -11.80
N TRP A 3 -17.03 5.99 -11.74
CA TRP A 3 -15.62 5.73 -12.02
C TRP A 3 -15.36 5.33 -13.47
N SER A 4 -16.38 5.36 -14.34
CA SER A 4 -16.29 4.89 -15.74
C SER A 4 -15.16 5.55 -16.53
N PHE A 5 -14.80 6.79 -16.19
CA PHE A 5 -13.69 7.50 -16.83
C PHE A 5 -12.32 6.84 -16.63
N ARG A 6 -12.18 5.93 -15.65
CA ARG A 6 -10.96 5.16 -15.36
C ARG A 6 -10.85 3.86 -16.18
N GLN A 7 -11.95 3.39 -16.79
CA GLN A 7 -12.00 2.09 -17.48
C GLN A 7 -11.13 2.01 -18.74
N ASN A 8 -10.68 3.14 -19.29
CA ASN A 8 -9.87 3.19 -20.51
C ASN A 8 -8.45 3.76 -20.30
N TRP A 9 -7.98 3.83 -19.06
CA TRP A 9 -6.67 4.40 -18.78
C TRP A 9 -5.55 3.43 -19.13
N ASP A 10 -4.56 3.93 -19.86
CA ASP A 10 -3.34 3.20 -20.13
C ASP A 10 -2.44 3.08 -18.88
N GLU A 11 -1.41 2.25 -18.99
CA GLU A 11 -0.48 1.99 -17.89
C GLU A 11 0.22 3.27 -17.38
N PHE A 12 0.50 4.22 -18.28
CA PHE A 12 1.16 5.49 -17.95
C PHE A 12 0.25 6.40 -17.13
N THR A 13 -1.04 6.45 -17.49
CA THR A 13 -2.04 7.25 -16.80
C THR A 13 -2.28 6.69 -15.40
N TRP A 14 -2.44 5.37 -15.27
CA TRP A 14 -2.51 4.72 -13.97
C TRP A 14 -1.25 4.94 -13.14
N SER A 15 -0.08 4.83 -13.75
CA SER A 15 1.20 5.07 -13.06
C SER A 15 1.32 6.51 -12.54
N ARG A 16 0.77 7.49 -13.26
CA ARG A 16 0.73 8.89 -12.82
C ARG A 16 -0.22 9.09 -11.64
N GLU A 17 -1.39 8.45 -11.66
CA GLU A 17 -2.32 8.55 -10.53
C GLU A 17 -1.79 7.84 -9.28
N ILE A 18 -1.16 6.66 -9.41
CA ILE A 18 -0.50 5.98 -8.29
C ILE A 18 0.55 6.89 -7.64
N ARG A 19 1.32 7.66 -8.43
CA ARG A 19 2.29 8.64 -7.87
C ARG A 19 1.60 9.77 -7.12
N LYS A 20 0.45 10.25 -7.62
CA LYS A 20 -0.33 11.25 -6.89
C LYS A 20 -0.83 10.70 -5.56
N ASP A 21 -1.28 9.45 -5.53
CA ASP A 21 -1.61 8.76 -4.26
C ASP A 21 -0.42 8.67 -3.32
N GLU A 22 0.77 8.29 -3.80
CA GLU A 22 1.99 8.28 -2.98
C GLU A 22 2.28 9.65 -2.36
N MET A 23 2.11 10.73 -3.14
CA MET A 23 2.30 12.10 -2.66
C MET A 23 1.23 12.52 -1.65
N ARG A 24 -0.05 12.14 -1.88
CA ARG A 24 -1.15 12.36 -0.94
C ARG A 24 -0.86 11.68 0.40
N ILE A 25 -0.51 10.40 0.39
CA ILE A 25 -0.18 9.61 1.59
C ILE A 25 1.00 10.25 2.33
N SER A 26 2.07 10.60 1.61
CA SER A 26 3.24 11.24 2.23
C SER A 26 2.89 12.60 2.85
N GLY A 27 2.07 13.39 2.18
CA GLY A 27 1.60 14.67 2.68
C GLY A 27 0.73 14.51 3.92
N TYR A 28 -0.15 13.51 3.95
CA TYR A 28 -0.99 13.18 5.10
C TYR A 28 -0.14 12.87 6.34
N PHE A 29 0.78 11.90 6.24
CA PHE A 29 1.63 11.51 7.38
C PHE A 29 2.57 12.62 7.85
N ARG A 30 2.94 13.57 6.97
CA ARG A 30 3.72 14.74 7.37
C ARG A 30 2.89 15.75 8.18
N ALA A 31 1.59 15.86 7.89
CA ALA A 31 0.69 16.78 8.58
C ALA A 31 0.16 16.20 9.90
N LEU A 32 -0.01 14.88 9.97
CA LEU A 32 -0.60 14.18 11.11
C LEU A 32 -0.02 14.60 12.48
N PRO A 33 1.31 14.69 12.72
CA PRO A 33 1.84 15.06 14.03
C PRO A 33 1.41 16.45 14.53
N THR A 34 1.03 17.35 13.63
CA THR A 34 0.57 18.71 13.96
C THR A 34 -0.94 18.82 14.13
N CYS A 35 -1.66 17.79 13.70
CA CYS A 35 -3.12 17.74 13.72
C CYS A 35 -3.67 16.66 14.66
N LEU A 36 -2.81 15.79 15.19
CA LEU A 36 -3.19 14.71 16.08
C LEU A 36 -3.99 15.24 17.28
N ASP A 37 -5.09 14.57 17.58
CA ASP A 37 -6.05 14.88 18.66
C ASP A 37 -6.86 16.17 18.44
N LEU A 38 -6.84 16.75 17.23
CA LEU A 38 -7.73 17.87 16.89
C LEU A 38 -9.10 17.36 16.43
N PRO A 39 -10.20 18.05 16.78
CA PRO A 39 -11.51 17.71 16.26
C PRO A 39 -11.54 17.89 14.73
N GLY A 40 -11.82 16.80 14.01
CA GLY A 40 -11.84 16.80 12.53
C GLY A 40 -10.45 16.86 11.89
N GLU A 41 -9.41 16.34 12.57
CA GLU A 41 -8.02 16.31 12.07
C GLU A 41 -7.90 15.82 10.63
N ASP A 42 -8.60 14.73 10.28
CA ASP A 42 -8.57 14.14 8.94
C ASP A 42 -9.12 15.13 7.91
N GLU A 43 -10.28 15.73 8.16
CA GLU A 43 -10.89 16.70 7.24
C GLU A 43 -9.95 17.89 7.01
N MET A 44 -9.27 18.36 8.05
CA MET A 44 -8.30 19.46 7.94
C MET A 44 -7.11 19.09 7.05
N ILE A 45 -6.51 17.91 7.28
CA ILE A 45 -5.37 17.43 6.50
C ILE A 45 -5.79 17.21 5.05
N PHE A 46 -6.90 16.52 4.79
CA PHE A 46 -7.37 16.24 3.44
C PHE A 46 -7.75 17.52 2.69
N LYS A 47 -8.42 18.47 3.32
CA LYS A 47 -8.72 19.77 2.70
C LYS A 47 -7.44 20.50 2.26
N ARG A 48 -6.38 20.42 3.07
CA ARG A 48 -5.06 20.98 2.71
C ARG A 48 -4.41 20.22 1.56
N LEU A 49 -4.50 18.90 1.52
CA LEU A 49 -3.95 18.11 0.42
C LEU A 49 -4.70 18.38 -0.89
N MET A 50 -6.03 18.43 -0.85
CA MET A 50 -6.88 18.67 -2.03
C MET A 50 -6.81 20.12 -2.53
N SER A 51 -6.25 21.04 -1.74
CA SER A 51 -5.93 22.40 -2.20
C SER A 51 -4.71 22.46 -3.14
N GLN A 52 -3.91 21.40 -3.21
CA GLN A 52 -2.75 21.29 -4.10
C GLN A 52 -3.18 20.63 -5.41
N PRO A 53 -3.19 21.35 -6.56
CA PRO A 53 -3.73 20.84 -7.82
C PRO A 53 -3.10 19.53 -8.30
N GLU A 54 -1.81 19.35 -8.04
CA GLU A 54 -1.05 18.15 -8.39
C GLU A 54 -1.47 16.91 -7.60
N LEU A 55 -2.09 17.10 -6.44
CA LEU A 55 -2.59 16.03 -5.57
C LEU A 55 -4.07 15.73 -5.77
N VAL A 56 -4.77 16.46 -6.64
CA VAL A 56 -6.18 16.19 -6.93
C VAL A 56 -6.30 14.94 -7.83
N PRO A 57 -7.13 13.95 -7.47
CA PRO A 57 -7.40 12.80 -8.32
C PRO A 57 -7.94 13.23 -9.69
N THR A 58 -7.40 12.65 -10.77
CA THR A 58 -7.87 13.00 -12.13
C THR A 58 -9.34 12.59 -12.30
N GLY A 59 -10.14 13.45 -12.93
CA GLY A 59 -11.54 13.19 -13.28
C GLY A 59 -12.54 13.37 -12.13
N VAL A 60 -12.09 13.70 -10.92
CA VAL A 60 -12.96 13.88 -9.75
C VAL A 60 -13.41 15.34 -9.63
N LYS A 61 -14.73 15.56 -9.67
CA LYS A 61 -15.33 16.90 -9.53
C LYS A 61 -15.34 17.41 -8.08
N ASP A 62 -15.51 16.51 -7.11
CA ASP A 62 -15.52 16.82 -5.69
C ASP A 62 -14.70 15.79 -4.90
N PRO A 63 -13.40 16.05 -4.67
CA PRO A 63 -12.52 15.14 -3.94
C PRO A 63 -12.91 14.98 -2.46
N MET A 64 -13.53 15.99 -1.84
CA MET A 64 -13.92 15.93 -0.43
C MET A 64 -15.09 14.99 -0.21
N ARG A 65 -15.95 14.80 -1.22
CA ARG A 65 -17.04 13.83 -1.17
C ARG A 65 -16.57 12.38 -1.23
N MET A 66 -15.41 12.10 -1.83
CA MET A 66 -14.81 10.76 -1.80
C MET A 66 -14.50 10.35 -0.37
N LEU A 67 -13.88 11.27 0.37
CA LEU A 67 -13.43 11.04 1.73
C LEU A 67 -14.58 10.68 2.68
N LYS A 68 -15.71 11.42 2.60
CA LYS A 68 -16.89 11.12 3.41
C LYS A 68 -17.46 9.73 3.15
N SER A 69 -17.49 9.31 1.88
CA SER A 69 -17.99 7.99 1.51
C SER A 69 -17.09 6.86 2.04
N GLU A 70 -15.77 7.06 2.09
CA GLU A 70 -14.83 6.05 2.61
C GLU A 70 -14.96 5.93 4.14
N PHE A 71 -15.02 7.05 4.88
CA PHE A 71 -15.19 7.02 6.34
C PHE A 71 -16.54 6.46 6.80
N GLU A 72 -17.63 6.75 6.06
CA GLU A 72 -18.97 6.21 6.36
C GLU A 72 -19.06 4.69 6.13
N GLN A 73 -18.19 4.10 5.30
CA GLN A 73 -18.13 2.66 5.03
C GLN A 73 -17.43 1.86 6.15
N PHE A 74 -16.55 2.50 6.94
CA PHE A 74 -15.82 1.82 8.03
C PHE A 74 -16.66 1.59 9.30
N GLU A 75 -17.91 2.06 9.37
CA GLU A 75 -18.79 1.82 10.53
C GLU A 75 -19.42 0.42 10.57
N ASN A 76 -19.27 -0.39 9.52
CA ASN A 76 -19.89 -1.72 9.41
C ASN A 76 -18.85 -2.86 9.47
N GLU A 77 -18.35 -3.16 10.68
CA GLU A 77 -17.34 -4.23 10.93
C GLU A 77 -17.71 -5.62 10.37
N ALA A 78 -19.01 -5.93 10.23
CA ALA A 78 -19.47 -7.23 9.75
C ALA A 78 -19.18 -7.49 8.26
N GLU A 79 -19.17 -6.44 7.43
CA GLU A 79 -18.91 -6.52 5.98
C GLU A 79 -17.41 -6.74 5.71
N TRP A 80 -16.55 -6.13 6.53
CA TRP A 80 -15.09 -6.28 6.52
C TRP A 80 -14.60 -7.72 6.77
N ASP A 81 -15.33 -8.50 7.58
CA ASP A 81 -15.00 -9.89 7.91
C ASP A 81 -15.44 -10.91 6.83
N GLU A 82 -16.37 -10.53 5.95
CA GLU A 82 -16.76 -11.33 4.79
C GLU A 82 -15.81 -11.12 3.61
N GLU A 83 -15.41 -9.88 3.31
CA GLU A 83 -14.39 -9.59 2.29
C GLU A 83 -13.05 -10.29 2.58
N ARG A 84 -12.61 -10.27 3.85
CA ARG A 84 -11.41 -11.01 4.30
C ARG A 84 -11.50 -12.51 4.04
N ARG A 85 -12.71 -13.10 4.04
CA ARG A 85 -12.92 -14.53 3.75
C ARG A 85 -12.81 -14.87 2.27
N ASP A 86 -13.09 -13.93 1.37
CA ASP A 86 -12.93 -14.14 -0.07
C ASP A 86 -11.51 -13.85 -0.56
N VAL A 87 -10.81 -12.88 0.04
CA VAL A 87 -9.36 -12.66 -0.19
C VAL A 87 -8.55 -13.90 0.19
N ARG A 88 -8.97 -14.63 1.24
CA ARG A 88 -8.36 -15.89 1.70
C ARG A 88 -8.39 -17.04 0.69
N LYS A 89 -9.25 -16.97 -0.34
CA LYS A 89 -9.40 -18.03 -1.35
C LYS A 89 -8.49 -17.84 -2.57
N ARG A 90 -7.76 -16.73 -2.68
CA ARG A 90 -6.98 -16.37 -3.88
C ARG A 90 -5.51 -16.74 -3.72
N ASN A 91 -4.83 -17.15 -4.80
CA ASN A 91 -3.42 -17.61 -4.78
C ASN A 91 -2.41 -16.56 -4.25
N THR A 92 -2.80 -15.30 -4.21
CA THR A 92 -2.04 -14.17 -3.65
C THR A 92 -2.11 -14.09 -2.12
N PHE A 93 -3.04 -14.80 -1.51
CA PHE A 93 -3.22 -14.85 -0.07
C PHE A 93 -1.96 -15.35 0.66
N GLU A 94 -1.24 -16.29 0.05
CA GLU A 94 0.03 -16.76 0.63
C GLU A 94 1.10 -15.66 0.63
N ALA A 95 1.16 -14.84 -0.43
CA ALA A 95 2.04 -13.69 -0.49
C ALA A 95 1.67 -12.64 0.56
N VAL A 96 0.37 -12.31 0.69
CA VAL A 96 -0.14 -11.40 1.74
C VAL A 96 0.29 -11.89 3.11
N ARG A 97 -0.02 -13.16 3.44
CA ARG A 97 0.27 -13.73 4.76
C ARG A 97 1.76 -13.73 5.09
N LYS A 98 2.63 -14.01 4.10
CA LYS A 98 4.07 -13.92 4.29
C LYS A 98 4.52 -12.49 4.58
N VAL A 99 4.04 -11.50 3.81
CA VAL A 99 4.38 -10.08 4.07
C VAL A 99 3.85 -9.62 5.43
N GLU A 100 2.63 -9.99 5.81
CA GLU A 100 2.05 -9.67 7.13
C GLU A 100 2.86 -10.27 8.27
N ASN A 101 3.27 -11.54 8.16
CA ASN A 101 4.07 -12.20 9.18
C ASN A 101 5.45 -11.53 9.32
N LEU A 102 6.11 -11.22 8.21
CA LEU A 102 7.38 -10.47 8.23
C LEU A 102 7.20 -9.09 8.88
N ALA A 103 6.11 -8.39 8.56
CA ALA A 103 5.82 -7.08 9.15
C ALA A 103 5.62 -7.19 10.67
N LYS A 104 4.92 -8.23 11.15
CA LYS A 104 4.74 -8.49 12.59
C LYS A 104 6.07 -8.79 13.27
N GLU A 105 6.88 -9.67 12.68
CA GLU A 105 8.22 -10.00 13.19
C GLU A 105 9.11 -8.76 13.24
N TRP A 106 9.05 -7.90 12.22
CA TRP A 106 9.78 -6.64 12.17
C TRP A 106 9.38 -5.70 13.31
N VAL A 107 8.08 -5.49 13.51
CA VAL A 107 7.57 -4.62 14.58
C VAL A 107 7.99 -5.13 15.95
N VAL A 108 7.92 -6.45 16.19
CA VAL A 108 8.39 -7.06 17.44
C VAL A 108 9.89 -6.87 17.62
N ALA A 109 10.69 -7.11 16.57
CA ALA A 109 12.14 -6.99 16.63
C ALA A 109 12.63 -5.54 16.83
N THR A 110 11.81 -4.55 16.48
CA THR A 110 12.12 -3.13 16.57
C THR A 110 11.38 -2.38 17.67
N ALA A 111 10.52 -3.06 18.45
CA ALA A 111 9.77 -2.46 19.55
C ALA A 111 10.67 -1.79 20.61
N GLY A 112 11.90 -2.29 20.77
CA GLY A 112 12.92 -1.73 21.66
C GLY A 112 13.96 -0.84 20.97
N ALA A 113 13.73 -0.41 19.72
CA ALA A 113 14.67 0.41 18.98
C ALA A 113 14.99 1.71 19.74
N ASP A 114 16.28 2.07 19.79
CA ASP A 114 16.70 3.32 20.39
C ASP A 114 16.27 4.54 19.54
N ARG A 115 16.37 5.75 20.10
CA ARG A 115 15.99 6.98 19.39
C ARG A 115 16.73 7.20 18.06
N ARG A 116 17.91 6.60 17.89
CA ARG A 116 18.73 6.74 16.67
C ARG A 116 18.25 5.81 15.57
N SER A 117 17.83 4.60 15.94
CA SER A 117 17.35 3.55 15.04
C SER A 117 15.85 3.67 14.75
N MET A 118 15.08 4.33 15.62
CA MET A 118 13.63 4.48 15.50
C MET A 118 13.16 5.07 14.15
N PRO A 119 13.76 6.13 13.59
CA PRO A 119 13.33 6.65 12.29
C PRO A 119 13.47 5.62 11.16
N THR A 120 14.55 4.84 11.15
CA THR A 120 14.77 3.78 10.16
C THR A 120 13.83 2.61 10.40
N ALA A 121 13.60 2.24 11.66
CA ALA A 121 12.63 1.21 12.04
C ALA A 121 11.23 1.53 11.53
N LEU A 122 10.77 2.76 11.77
CA LEU A 122 9.50 3.28 11.28
C LEU A 122 9.43 3.32 9.75
N LYS A 123 10.51 3.75 9.08
CA LYS A 123 10.57 3.77 7.61
C LYS A 123 10.29 2.37 7.03
N VAL A 124 10.92 1.33 7.58
CA VAL A 124 10.70 -0.05 7.13
C VAL A 124 9.27 -0.51 7.42
N THR A 125 8.71 -0.18 8.59
CA THR A 125 7.30 -0.47 8.92
C THR A 125 6.35 0.17 7.90
N CYS A 126 6.61 1.42 7.50
CA CYS A 126 5.83 2.10 6.46
C CYS A 126 5.97 1.41 5.09
N LEU A 127 7.15 0.90 4.74
CA LEU A 127 7.36 0.17 3.49
C LEU A 127 6.58 -1.16 3.48
N PHE A 128 6.49 -1.87 4.60
CA PHE A 128 5.60 -3.03 4.74
C PHE A 128 4.14 -2.66 4.53
N GLY A 129 3.66 -1.60 5.21
CA GLY A 129 2.28 -1.13 5.06
C GLY A 129 1.95 -0.72 3.62
N LYS A 130 2.88 -0.05 2.95
CA LYS A 130 2.77 0.33 1.53
C LYS A 130 2.65 -0.89 0.61
N LEU A 131 3.50 -1.90 0.80
CA LEU A 131 3.46 -3.14 0.02
C LEU A 131 2.13 -3.88 0.25
N LEU A 132 1.70 -4.03 1.50
CA LEU A 132 0.44 -4.68 1.84
C LEU A 132 -0.76 -3.98 1.20
N SER A 133 -0.85 -2.65 1.33
CA SER A 133 -1.92 -1.85 0.70
C SER A 133 -1.99 -2.08 -0.81
N ARG A 134 -0.85 -2.17 -1.50
CA ARG A 134 -0.86 -2.47 -2.95
C ARG A 134 -1.36 -3.86 -3.25
N ILE A 135 -0.97 -4.85 -2.45
CA ILE A 135 -1.45 -6.22 -2.63
C ILE A 135 -2.97 -6.26 -2.44
N TYR A 136 -3.51 -5.58 -1.43
CA TYR A 136 -4.97 -5.45 -1.25
C TYR A 136 -5.64 -4.77 -2.44
N ASN A 137 -5.15 -3.61 -2.89
CA ASN A 137 -5.71 -2.91 -4.05
C ASN A 137 -5.73 -3.81 -5.31
N PHE A 138 -4.68 -4.61 -5.52
CA PHE A 138 -4.61 -5.54 -6.65
C PHE A 138 -5.62 -6.69 -6.54
N GLU A 139 -5.90 -7.15 -5.32
CA GLU A 139 -6.94 -8.15 -5.09
C GLU A 139 -8.33 -7.55 -5.26
N GLU A 140 -8.59 -6.37 -4.72
CA GLU A 140 -9.89 -5.69 -4.85
C GLU A 140 -10.23 -5.31 -6.29
N THR A 141 -9.22 -5.08 -7.13
CA THR A 141 -9.44 -4.76 -8.54
C THR A 141 -9.92 -6.00 -9.31
N ASP A 142 -11.17 -6.00 -9.82
CA ASP A 142 -11.72 -7.12 -10.58
C ASP A 142 -10.93 -7.36 -11.89
N PRO A 143 -10.43 -8.58 -12.16
CA PRO A 143 -9.78 -8.92 -13.42
C PRO A 143 -10.68 -8.80 -14.66
N GLU A 144 -12.01 -8.77 -14.52
CA GLU A 144 -12.96 -8.66 -15.63
C GLU A 144 -13.26 -7.20 -16.06
N ASP A 145 -12.89 -6.20 -15.24
CA ASP A 145 -13.32 -4.79 -15.37
C ASP A 145 -12.43 -3.89 -16.28
N ASP A 146 -11.86 -4.41 -17.38
CA ASP A 146 -10.91 -3.68 -18.27
C ASP A 146 -9.76 -2.94 -17.51
N THR A 147 -9.43 -3.44 -16.31
CA THR A 147 -8.45 -2.85 -15.39
C THR A 147 -7.05 -3.43 -15.59
N SER A 148 -6.80 -4.16 -16.68
CA SER A 148 -5.54 -4.87 -16.94
C SER A 148 -4.32 -3.94 -16.83
N ALA A 149 -4.43 -2.71 -17.33
CA ALA A 149 -3.38 -1.70 -17.23
C ALA A 149 -3.08 -1.28 -15.77
N LEU A 150 -4.12 -1.10 -14.94
CA LEU A 150 -3.97 -0.82 -13.51
C LEU A 150 -3.32 -2.00 -12.79
N ARG A 151 -3.81 -3.21 -13.04
CA ARG A 151 -3.29 -4.45 -12.44
C ARG A 151 -1.80 -4.65 -12.76
N ILE A 152 -1.41 -4.41 -14.01
CA ILE A 152 0.01 -4.41 -14.44
C ILE A 152 0.80 -3.33 -13.70
N GLY A 153 0.27 -2.11 -13.63
CA GLY A 153 0.88 -1.00 -12.91
C GLY A 153 1.15 -1.35 -11.43
N LEU A 154 0.14 -1.85 -10.73
CA LEU A 154 0.23 -2.27 -9.32
C LEU A 154 1.33 -3.32 -9.13
N LEU A 155 1.39 -4.36 -9.96
CA LEU A 155 2.45 -5.39 -9.85
C LEU A 155 3.85 -4.82 -10.05
N LYS A 156 4.06 -3.90 -11.01
CA LYS A 156 5.35 -3.21 -11.20
C LYS A 156 5.74 -2.39 -9.97
N TYR A 157 4.77 -1.69 -9.39
CA TYR A 157 4.95 -0.90 -8.18
C TYR A 157 5.25 -1.78 -6.95
N MET A 158 4.60 -2.95 -6.82
CA MET A 158 4.96 -3.92 -5.78
C MET A 158 6.40 -4.44 -5.94
N LEU A 159 6.85 -4.74 -7.16
CA LEU A 159 8.24 -5.15 -7.41
C LEU A 159 9.23 -4.07 -6.96
N ARG A 160 8.93 -2.80 -7.26
CA ARG A 160 9.72 -1.66 -6.78
C ARG A 160 9.74 -1.59 -5.26
N ASP A 161 8.59 -1.73 -4.61
CA ASP A 161 8.52 -1.67 -3.14
C ASP A 161 9.26 -2.82 -2.47
N ILE A 162 9.23 -4.02 -3.04
CA ILE A 162 10.04 -5.15 -2.55
C ILE A 162 11.52 -4.81 -2.62
N SER A 163 11.98 -4.22 -3.72
CA SER A 163 13.37 -3.76 -3.85
C SER A 163 13.72 -2.68 -2.83
N GLU A 164 12.87 -1.68 -2.65
CA GLU A 164 13.06 -0.60 -1.67
C GLU A 164 13.05 -1.14 -0.23
N LEU A 165 12.17 -2.09 0.07
CA LEU A 165 12.10 -2.77 1.36
C LEU A 165 13.36 -3.58 1.64
N LYS A 166 13.84 -4.37 0.66
CA LYS A 166 15.11 -5.12 0.78
C LYS A 166 16.28 -4.19 1.08
N GLU A 167 16.39 -3.08 0.35
CA GLU A 167 17.44 -2.10 0.57
C GLU A 167 17.35 -1.45 1.96
N ALA A 168 16.14 -1.03 2.38
CA ALA A 168 15.92 -0.43 3.68
C ALA A 168 16.25 -1.38 4.84
N LEU A 169 15.95 -2.67 4.68
CA LEU A 169 16.26 -3.71 5.66
C LEU A 169 17.77 -3.96 5.76
N ASN A 170 18.48 -4.06 4.64
CA ASN A 170 19.94 -4.19 4.62
C ASN A 170 20.63 -2.99 5.31
N ASN A 171 20.07 -1.80 5.15
CA ASN A 171 20.56 -0.56 5.75
C ASN A 171 20.20 -0.42 7.24
N CYS A 172 19.42 -1.34 7.81
CA CYS A 172 19.03 -1.34 9.23
C CYS A 172 19.83 -2.37 10.06
N SER A 173 21.04 -2.74 9.61
CA SER A 173 21.97 -3.62 10.31
C SER A 173 22.41 -3.02 11.66
N GLY A 174 21.58 -3.23 12.69
CA GLY A 174 21.72 -2.64 14.02
C GLY A 174 20.39 -2.26 14.70
N CYS A 175 19.28 -2.25 13.95
CA CYS A 175 17.95 -1.89 14.46
C CYS A 175 17.26 -3.03 15.22
N THR A 176 17.69 -4.27 14.98
CA THR A 176 17.07 -5.48 15.52
C THR A 176 17.98 -6.04 16.60
N GLY A 177 17.44 -6.31 17.79
CA GLY A 177 18.20 -6.84 18.94
C GLY A 177 18.68 -8.29 18.78
N GLY A 178 19.13 -8.70 17.58
CA GLY A 178 19.60 -10.05 17.25
C GLY A 178 18.50 -11.10 16.99
N HIS A 179 17.22 -10.73 17.15
CA HIS A 179 16.08 -11.66 16.99
C HIS A 179 15.50 -11.74 15.56
N PHE A 180 15.95 -10.88 14.65
CA PHE A 180 15.43 -10.82 13.29
C PHE A 180 16.36 -11.58 12.34
N ARG A 181 15.88 -12.66 11.73
CA ARG A 181 16.68 -13.49 10.82
C ARG A 181 16.62 -12.93 9.40
N GLU A 182 17.66 -12.19 9.01
CA GLU A 182 17.79 -11.58 7.68
C GLU A 182 17.63 -12.60 6.53
N GLU A 183 18.12 -13.84 6.70
CA GLU A 183 17.98 -14.92 5.72
C GLU A 183 16.51 -15.27 5.45
N SER A 184 15.71 -15.43 6.52
CA SER A 184 14.28 -15.76 6.41
C SER A 184 13.49 -14.66 5.72
N LEU A 185 13.90 -13.40 5.91
CA LEU A 185 13.30 -12.26 5.24
C LEU A 185 13.65 -12.21 3.75
N SER A 186 14.92 -12.42 3.39
CA SER A 186 15.35 -12.40 1.99
C SER A 186 14.63 -13.47 1.17
N GLU A 187 14.50 -14.69 1.73
CA GLU A 187 13.76 -15.80 1.14
C GLU A 187 12.27 -15.48 0.98
N ALA A 188 11.64 -14.95 2.03
CA ALA A 188 10.22 -14.62 1.99
C ALA A 188 9.90 -13.49 0.99
N LEU A 189 10.75 -12.44 0.91
CA LEU A 189 10.60 -11.39 -0.09
C LEU A 189 10.93 -11.88 -1.51
N ALA A 190 11.85 -12.84 -1.66
CA ALA A 190 12.11 -13.49 -2.95
C ALA A 190 10.88 -14.30 -3.40
N PHE A 191 10.29 -15.09 -2.51
CA PHE A 191 9.07 -15.84 -2.79
C PHE A 191 7.92 -14.93 -3.25
N VAL A 192 7.66 -13.83 -2.52
CA VAL A 192 6.61 -12.87 -2.88
C VAL A 192 6.90 -12.22 -4.23
N ARG A 193 8.18 -11.89 -4.50
CA ARG A 193 8.61 -11.36 -5.80
C ARG A 193 8.31 -12.33 -6.94
N GLU A 194 8.60 -13.63 -6.78
CA GLU A 194 8.34 -14.61 -7.83
C GLU A 194 6.84 -14.74 -8.12
N ILE A 195 5.97 -14.77 -7.10
CA ILE A 195 4.51 -14.75 -7.30
C ILE A 195 4.06 -13.53 -8.12
N ILE A 196 4.59 -12.35 -7.79
CA ILE A 196 4.26 -11.11 -8.49
C ILE A 196 4.73 -11.16 -9.95
N LEU A 197 5.94 -11.68 -10.21
CA LEU A 197 6.47 -11.84 -11.56
C LEU A 197 5.61 -12.79 -12.39
N ASP A 198 5.19 -13.92 -11.81
CA ASP A 198 4.36 -14.91 -12.49
C ASP A 198 2.98 -14.34 -12.85
N LYS A 199 2.38 -13.57 -11.93
CA LYS A 199 1.14 -12.83 -12.21
C LYS A 199 1.32 -11.76 -13.28
N LEU A 200 2.43 -11.02 -13.24
CA LEU A 200 2.71 -9.96 -14.21
C LEU A 200 2.90 -10.55 -15.61
N LYS A 201 3.62 -11.68 -15.72
CA LYS A 201 3.78 -12.42 -16.97
C LYS A 201 2.44 -12.89 -17.50
N THR A 202 1.64 -13.54 -16.65
CA THR A 202 0.29 -14.02 -17.00
C THR A 202 -0.61 -12.90 -17.53
N LEU A 203 -0.60 -11.72 -16.90
CA LEU A 203 -1.42 -10.59 -17.34
C LEU A 203 -0.93 -10.00 -18.67
N ARG A 204 0.39 -9.96 -18.90
CA ARG A 204 0.97 -9.48 -20.16
C ARG A 204 0.73 -10.42 -21.33
N GLU A 205 0.61 -11.72 -21.09
CA GLU A 205 0.27 -12.69 -22.14
C GLU A 205 -1.21 -12.62 -22.55
N LYS A 206 -2.06 -12.03 -21.70
CA LYS A 206 -3.50 -11.87 -21.90
C LYS A 206 -3.93 -10.48 -22.39
N ALA A 207 -3.06 -9.48 -22.30
CA ALA A 207 -3.28 -8.09 -22.71
C ALA A 207 -2.73 -7.82 -24.12
#